data_AF-Q17VI7-F1
#
_entry.id   AF-Q17VI7-F1
#
_cell.length_a   1.000
_cell.length_b   1.000
_cell.length_c   1.000
_cell.angle_alpha   90.00
_cell.angle_beta   90.00
_cell.angle_gamma   90.00
#
_symmetry.space_group_name_H-M   'P 1'
#
loop_
_entity.id
_entity.type
_entity.pdbx_description
1 polymer ?
#
loop_
_entity_poly.entity_id
_entity_poly.type
_entity_poly.pdbx_seq_one_letter_code
_entity_poly.pdbx_strand_id
1 'polypeptide(L)'
;MDATRFIRHFILFKEALQKQNFNNKDLNTTSMQAALQSEQLALNEQAQDLQSEQLRAKMQADFLNMQASLQAVQADTLNKLIQCQAMLKSLKDNAMINRANALVSLLQVSANNTVTPVNFEAAFKIIAQIGAEYNQVTLNKEVITVEEKEQTDEFKKILNGLSKELEKLNQQSEINSIQVFSAKLEALKNEPIKLWGFSTLSNAKEGFFNEKNEEIASGSVCLFRSGEVGKHKISFKAIKDKTTLQKDITLSVVENPLKKG
;
A
#
# COMPACT_ATOMS: atom_id res chain seq x y z
N MET A 1 7.31 29.42 -30.03
CA MET A 1 6.25 30.38 -30.36
C MET A 1 5.51 29.84 -31.56
N ASP A 2 4.21 29.59 -31.43
CA ASP A 2 3.41 29.12 -32.55
C ASP A 2 2.89 30.33 -33.33
N ALA A 3 3.50 30.57 -34.49
CA ALA A 3 3.16 31.72 -35.34
C ALA A 3 1.68 31.72 -35.76
N THR A 4 1.08 30.54 -35.89
CA THR A 4 -0.32 30.40 -36.34
C THR A 4 -1.30 30.85 -35.25
N ARG A 5 -1.01 30.49 -33.99
CA ARG A 5 -1.82 30.87 -32.83
C ARG A 5 -1.68 32.37 -32.52
N PHE A 6 -0.47 32.90 -32.61
CA PHE A 6 -0.19 34.33 -32.51
C PHE A 6 -0.96 35.16 -33.55
N ILE A 7 -0.90 34.76 -34.82
CA ILE A 7 -1.60 35.46 -35.92
C ILE A 7 -3.13 35.44 -35.69
N ARG A 8 -3.69 34.32 -35.22
CA ARG A 8 -5.12 34.25 -34.87
C ARG A 8 -5.49 35.18 -33.74
N HIS A 9 -4.73 35.18 -32.64
CA HIS A 9 -4.99 36.08 -31.51
C HIS A 9 -4.85 37.55 -31.94
N PHE A 10 -3.85 37.88 -32.75
CA PHE A 10 -3.65 39.23 -33.27
C PHE A 10 -4.85 39.70 -34.10
N ILE A 11 -5.34 38.88 -35.04
CA ILE A 11 -6.51 39.20 -35.87
C ILE A 11 -7.75 39.36 -34.99
N LEU A 12 -7.96 38.46 -34.03
CA LEU A 12 -9.13 38.46 -33.15
C LEU A 12 -9.16 39.69 -32.22
N PHE A 13 -8.02 40.08 -31.64
CA PHE A 13 -7.93 41.31 -30.86
C PHE A 13 -8.09 42.55 -31.73
N LYS A 14 -7.55 42.54 -32.95
CA LYS A 14 -7.70 43.65 -33.91
C LYS A 14 -9.16 43.86 -34.29
N GLU A 15 -9.89 42.79 -34.61
CA GLU A 15 -11.32 42.82 -34.93
C GLU A 15 -12.19 43.25 -33.74
N ALA A 16 -11.84 42.79 -32.53
CA ALA A 16 -12.55 43.19 -31.31
C ALA A 16 -12.33 44.67 -30.95
N LEU A 17 -11.09 45.16 -31.08
CA LEU A 17 -10.71 46.54 -30.79
C LEU A 17 -11.13 47.52 -31.89
N GLN A 18 -11.32 47.07 -33.13
CA GLN A 18 -11.85 47.90 -34.23
C GLN A 18 -13.27 48.42 -33.97
N LYS A 19 -14.03 47.78 -33.07
CA LYS A 19 -15.35 48.24 -32.63
C LYS A 19 -15.29 49.43 -31.68
N GLN A 20 -14.12 49.75 -31.15
CA GLN A 20 -13.85 50.96 -30.37
C GLN A 20 -13.02 51.92 -31.24
N ASN A 21 -13.31 53.22 -31.20
CA ASN A 21 -12.69 54.27 -32.05
C ASN A 21 -11.19 54.50 -31.72
N PHE A 22 -10.34 53.50 -31.91
CA PHE A 22 -8.89 53.62 -31.79
C PHE A 22 -8.27 54.13 -33.09
N ASN A 23 -7.16 54.86 -32.98
CA ASN A 23 -6.28 55.15 -34.10
C ASN A 23 -5.61 53.85 -34.58
N ASN A 24 -5.42 53.68 -35.90
CA ASN A 24 -4.79 52.50 -36.51
C ASN A 24 -3.43 52.12 -35.90
N LYS A 25 -2.64 53.11 -35.45
CA LYS A 25 -1.35 52.86 -34.80
C LYS A 25 -1.52 52.22 -33.43
N ASP A 26 -2.40 52.77 -32.59
CA ASP A 26 -2.64 52.31 -31.23
C ASP A 26 -3.41 50.98 -31.19
N LEU A 27 -4.26 50.76 -32.20
CA LEU A 27 -4.98 49.51 -32.39
C LEU A 27 -4.01 48.36 -32.70
N ASN A 28 -3.05 48.57 -33.61
CA ASN A 28 -2.06 47.53 -33.96
C ASN A 28 -1.09 47.25 -32.81
N THR A 29 -0.61 48.27 -32.08
CA THR A 29 0.30 48.07 -30.93
C THR A 29 -0.38 47.33 -29.79
N THR A 30 -1.61 47.72 -29.44
CA THR A 30 -2.39 47.08 -28.36
C THR A 30 -2.76 45.64 -28.73
N SER A 31 -3.18 45.40 -29.98
CA SER A 31 -3.50 44.04 -30.47
C SER A 31 -2.27 43.14 -30.47
N MET A 32 -1.10 43.67 -30.83
CA MET A 32 0.16 42.92 -30.80
C MET A 32 0.58 42.58 -29.38
N GLN A 33 0.47 43.53 -28.44
CA GLN A 33 0.79 43.29 -27.04
C GLN A 33 -0.18 42.28 -26.38
N ALA A 34 -1.47 42.36 -26.70
CA ALA A 34 -2.47 41.40 -26.25
C ALA A 34 -2.22 39.99 -26.81
N ALA A 35 -1.87 39.88 -28.09
CA ALA A 35 -1.51 38.60 -28.71
C ALA A 35 -0.25 37.98 -28.09
N LEU A 36 0.78 38.79 -27.79
CA LEU A 36 1.99 38.34 -27.10
C LEU A 36 1.68 37.86 -25.66
N GLN A 37 0.88 38.60 -24.90
CA GLN A 37 0.47 38.17 -23.56
C GLN A 37 -0.35 36.88 -23.59
N SER A 38 -1.24 36.73 -24.59
CA SER A 38 -2.02 35.51 -24.77
C SER A 38 -1.13 34.30 -25.10
N GLU A 39 -0.10 34.47 -25.93
CA GLU A 39 0.91 33.43 -26.16
C GLU A 39 1.72 33.10 -24.90
N GLN A 40 2.08 34.11 -24.11
CA GLN A 40 2.82 33.88 -22.85
C GLN A 40 1.97 33.14 -21.82
N LEU A 41 0.67 33.46 -21.72
CA LEU A 41 -0.28 32.71 -20.89
C LEU A 41 -0.43 31.27 -21.38
N ALA A 42 -0.56 31.07 -22.69
CA ALA A 42 -0.66 29.74 -23.29
C ALA A 42 0.58 28.86 -23.00
N LEU A 43 1.79 29.44 -23.07
CA LEU A 43 3.03 28.74 -22.72
C LEU A 43 3.07 28.39 -21.23
N ASN A 44 2.60 29.29 -20.36
CA ASN A 44 2.50 29.02 -18.93
C ASN A 44 1.49 27.91 -18.62
N GLU A 45 0.32 27.92 -19.27
CA GLU A 45 -0.68 26.85 -19.15
C GLU A 45 -0.09 25.50 -19.56
N GLN A 46 0.63 25.45 -20.69
CA GLN A 46 1.27 24.22 -21.16
C GLN A 46 2.37 23.74 -20.20
N ALA A 47 3.17 24.66 -19.63
CA ALA A 47 4.17 24.33 -18.63
C ALA A 47 3.53 23.79 -17.34
N GLN A 48 2.41 24.37 -16.92
CA GLN A 48 1.66 23.93 -15.75
C GLN A 48 1.01 22.56 -15.97
N ASP A 49 0.43 22.32 -17.16
CA ASP A 49 -0.09 21.00 -17.53
C ASP A 49 1.03 19.95 -17.52
N LEU A 50 2.19 20.25 -18.08
CA LEU A 50 3.35 19.35 -18.06
C LEU A 50 3.81 19.05 -16.62
N GLN A 51 3.89 20.06 -15.76
CA GLN A 51 4.22 19.87 -14.34
C GLN A 51 3.19 18.98 -13.64
N SER A 52 1.90 19.14 -13.97
CA SER A 52 0.84 18.31 -13.39
C SER A 52 0.94 16.84 -13.81
N GLU A 53 1.28 16.57 -15.07
CA GLU A 53 1.53 15.20 -15.55
C GLU A 53 2.83 14.62 -14.98
N GLN A 54 3.88 15.43 -14.80
CA GLN A 54 5.09 14.98 -14.09
C GLN A 54 4.80 14.62 -12.64
N LEU A 55 4.00 15.42 -11.93
CA LEU A 55 3.58 15.12 -10.57
C LEU A 55 2.76 13.82 -10.53
N ARG A 56 1.85 13.62 -11.48
CA ARG A 56 1.08 12.39 -11.64
C ARG A 56 1.98 11.17 -11.83
N ALA A 57 2.92 11.24 -12.77
CA ALA A 57 3.87 10.16 -13.05
C ALA A 57 4.76 9.86 -11.84
N LYS A 58 5.19 10.91 -11.12
CA LYS A 58 5.95 10.76 -9.87
C LYS A 58 5.14 10.07 -8.78
N MET A 59 3.89 10.46 -8.56
CA MET A 59 3.01 9.80 -7.60
C MET A 59 2.81 8.32 -7.95
N GLN A 60 2.65 8.00 -9.23
CA GLN A 60 2.55 6.62 -9.68
C GLN A 60 3.85 5.82 -9.41
N ALA A 61 5.00 6.41 -9.68
CA ALA A 61 6.30 5.78 -9.42
C ALA A 61 6.54 5.58 -7.91
N ASP A 62 6.25 6.59 -7.09
CA ASP A 62 6.37 6.52 -5.63
C ASP A 62 5.45 5.43 -5.05
N PHE A 63 4.23 5.31 -5.60
CA PHE A 63 3.30 4.25 -5.21
C PHE A 63 3.84 2.84 -5.52
N LEU A 64 4.35 2.62 -6.73
CA LEU A 64 4.95 1.35 -7.13
C LEU A 64 6.22 1.03 -6.31
N ASN A 65 7.05 2.04 -6.03
CA ASN A 65 8.24 1.89 -5.20
C ASN A 65 7.88 1.50 -3.76
N MET A 66 6.85 2.12 -3.18
CA MET A 66 6.37 1.78 -1.85
C MET A 66 5.83 0.34 -1.81
N GLN A 67 5.12 -0.09 -2.86
CA GLN A 67 4.65 -1.47 -3.00
C GLN A 67 5.82 -2.47 -3.08
N ALA A 68 6.84 -2.18 -3.90
CA ALA A 68 8.03 -3.03 -4.03
C ALA A 68 8.83 -3.10 -2.71
N SER A 69 8.98 -1.97 -2.01
CA SER A 69 9.62 -1.92 -0.70
C SER A 69 8.87 -2.75 0.35
N LEU A 70 7.54 -2.66 0.37
CA LEU A 70 6.71 -3.50 1.24
C LEU A 70 6.92 -4.99 0.96
N GLN A 71 6.97 -5.40 -0.31
CA GLN A 71 7.26 -6.79 -0.68
C GLN A 71 8.66 -7.24 -0.25
N ALA A 72 9.67 -6.38 -0.38
CA ALA A 72 11.03 -6.69 0.06
C ALA A 72 11.09 -6.89 1.59
N VAL A 73 10.45 -6.02 2.36
CA VAL A 73 10.35 -6.14 3.83
C VAL A 73 9.58 -7.40 4.23
N GLN A 74 8.52 -7.77 3.49
CA GLN A 74 7.79 -9.02 3.70
C GLN A 74 8.70 -10.23 3.51
N ALA A 75 9.47 -10.27 2.42
CA ALA A 75 10.41 -11.36 2.13
C ALA A 75 11.50 -11.48 3.20
N ASP A 76 12.07 -10.36 3.65
CA ASP A 76 13.06 -10.33 4.74
C ASP A 76 12.47 -10.85 6.07
N THR A 77 11.24 -10.42 6.40
CA THR A 77 10.53 -10.87 7.59
C THR A 77 10.27 -12.37 7.56
N LEU A 78 9.82 -12.90 6.41
CA LEU A 78 9.61 -14.34 6.22
C LEU A 78 10.92 -15.12 6.37
N ASN A 79 12.01 -14.62 5.79
CA ASN A 79 13.32 -15.24 5.95
C ASN A 79 13.76 -15.29 7.42
N LYS A 80 13.55 -14.22 8.18
CA LYS A 80 13.83 -14.20 9.63
C LYS A 80 12.98 -15.19 10.40
N LEU A 81 11.69 -15.32 10.08
CA LEU A 81 10.80 -16.31 10.70
C LEU A 81 11.27 -17.75 10.43
N ILE A 82 11.66 -18.04 9.18
CA ILE A 82 12.21 -19.35 8.79
C ILE A 82 13.50 -19.63 9.56
N GLN A 83 14.40 -18.65 9.70
CA GLN A 83 15.63 -18.78 10.48
C GLN A 83 15.36 -19.04 11.96
N CYS A 84 14.41 -18.31 12.57
CA CYS A 84 13.99 -18.55 13.95
C CYS A 84 13.44 -19.96 14.14
N GLN A 85 12.60 -20.44 13.22
CA GLN A 85 12.05 -21.79 13.27
C GLN A 85 13.14 -22.87 13.12
N ALA A 86 14.10 -22.66 12.23
CA ALA A 86 15.26 -23.55 12.06
C ALA A 86 16.15 -23.57 13.31
N MET A 87 16.38 -22.41 13.93
CA MET A 87 17.13 -22.29 15.17
C MET A 87 16.45 -23.03 16.32
N LEU A 88 15.13 -22.91 16.47
CA LEU A 88 14.37 -23.66 17.46
C LEU A 88 14.49 -25.17 17.26
N LYS A 89 14.36 -25.63 16.01
CA LYS A 89 14.53 -27.05 15.69
C LYS A 89 15.94 -27.53 16.08
N SER A 90 16.97 -26.76 15.73
CA SER A 90 18.35 -27.08 16.09
C SER A 90 18.58 -27.09 17.61
N LEU A 91 18.02 -26.15 18.36
CA LEU A 91 18.08 -26.14 19.82
C LEU A 91 17.41 -27.37 20.43
N LYS A 92 16.25 -27.77 19.92
CA LYS A 92 15.55 -28.99 20.35
C LYS A 92 16.38 -30.24 20.06
N ASP A 93 16.92 -30.35 18.85
CA ASP A 93 17.75 -31.49 18.45
C ASP A 93 19.01 -31.58 19.34
N ASN A 94 19.67 -30.44 19.59
CA ASN A 94 20.83 -30.38 20.50
C ASN A 94 20.48 -30.78 21.94
N ALA A 95 19.33 -30.34 22.46
CA ALA A 95 18.88 -30.71 23.79
C ALA A 95 18.59 -32.23 23.89
N MET A 96 17.99 -32.82 22.87
CA MET A 96 17.73 -34.27 22.80
C MET A 96 19.02 -35.08 22.68
N ILE A 97 19.99 -34.62 21.90
CA ILE A 97 21.32 -35.25 21.81
C ILE A 97 22.01 -35.24 23.19
N ASN A 98 22.01 -34.08 23.87
CA ASN A 98 22.61 -33.97 25.20
C ASN A 98 21.91 -34.86 26.23
N ARG A 99 20.58 -34.96 26.16
CA ARG A 99 19.82 -35.91 26.98
C ARG A 99 20.22 -37.35 26.71
N ALA A 100 20.32 -37.75 25.44
CA ALA A 100 20.73 -39.11 25.08
C ALA A 100 22.15 -39.41 25.60
N ASN A 101 23.09 -38.49 25.41
CA ASN A 101 24.48 -38.64 25.90
C ASN A 101 24.54 -38.76 27.43
N ALA A 102 23.73 -37.99 28.16
CA ALA A 102 23.64 -38.06 29.61
C ALA A 102 23.00 -39.38 30.08
N LEU A 103 21.96 -39.88 29.40
CA LEU A 103 21.36 -41.18 29.71
C LEU A 103 22.34 -42.34 29.47
N VAL A 104 23.09 -42.31 28.36
CA VAL A 104 24.13 -43.31 28.06
C VAL A 104 25.21 -43.28 29.14
N SER A 105 25.67 -42.09 29.54
CA SER A 105 26.63 -41.93 30.65
C SER A 105 26.09 -42.49 31.96
N LEU A 106 24.82 -42.21 32.29
CA LEU A 106 24.19 -42.74 33.50
C LEU A 106 24.11 -44.27 33.49
N LEU A 107 23.75 -44.87 32.36
CA LEU A 107 23.70 -46.32 32.19
C LEU A 107 25.08 -46.96 32.32
N GLN A 108 26.13 -46.35 31.77
CA GLN A 108 27.51 -46.83 31.90
C GLN A 108 27.98 -46.83 33.37
N VAL A 109 27.70 -45.75 34.11
CA VAL A 109 28.07 -45.66 35.53
C VAL A 109 27.25 -46.63 36.39
N SER A 110 25.96 -46.82 36.06
CA SER A 110 25.11 -47.82 36.73
C SER A 110 25.58 -49.26 36.45
N ALA A 111 26.01 -49.57 35.23
CA ALA A 111 26.51 -50.88 34.85
C ALA A 111 27.81 -51.26 35.58
N ASN A 112 28.59 -50.25 35.99
CA ASN A 112 29.79 -50.42 36.82
C ASN A 112 29.46 -50.59 38.33
N ASN A 113 28.20 -50.85 38.70
CA ASN A 113 27.70 -51.08 40.07
C ASN A 113 28.09 -50.00 41.10
N THR A 114 28.37 -48.78 40.65
CA THR A 114 28.89 -47.71 41.51
C THR A 114 27.78 -46.83 42.13
N VAL A 115 26.51 -47.08 41.80
CA VAL A 115 25.39 -46.17 42.10
C VAL A 115 24.24 -46.92 42.77
N THR A 116 23.66 -46.35 43.83
CA THR A 116 22.46 -46.88 44.47
C THR A 116 21.21 -46.61 43.62
N PRO A 117 20.17 -47.47 43.68
CA PRO A 117 18.93 -47.28 42.91
C PRO A 117 18.28 -45.90 43.10
N VAL A 118 18.37 -45.33 44.31
CA VAL A 118 17.84 -43.99 44.65
C VAL A 118 18.58 -42.88 43.89
N ASN A 119 19.91 -42.95 43.83
CA ASN A 119 20.73 -41.96 43.12
C ASN A 119 20.57 -42.08 41.60
N PHE A 120 20.38 -43.30 41.09
CA PHE A 120 20.06 -43.54 39.68
C PHE A 120 18.71 -42.94 39.30
N GLU A 121 17.66 -43.16 40.11
CA GLU A 121 16.33 -42.62 39.87
C GLU A 121 16.33 -41.09 39.88
N ALA A 122 17.05 -40.48 40.82
CA ALA A 122 17.20 -39.02 40.88
C ALA A 122 17.92 -38.46 39.64
N ALA A 123 19.05 -39.05 39.24
CA ALA A 123 19.79 -38.63 38.06
C ALA A 123 19.00 -38.83 36.76
N PHE A 124 18.27 -39.95 36.64
CA PHE A 124 17.40 -40.21 35.50
C PHE A 124 16.27 -39.18 35.40
N LYS A 125 15.62 -38.81 36.52
CA LYS A 125 14.59 -37.76 36.53
C LYS A 125 15.13 -36.42 36.04
N ILE A 126 16.32 -36.03 36.50
CA ILE A 126 16.97 -34.77 36.09
C ILE A 126 17.33 -34.79 34.60
N ILE A 127 17.92 -35.89 34.12
CA ILE A 127 18.31 -36.01 32.70
C ILE A 127 17.07 -36.10 31.79
N ALA A 128 16.02 -36.78 32.24
CA ALA A 128 14.77 -36.89 31.49
C ALA A 128 14.03 -35.55 31.37
N GLN A 129 14.36 -34.56 32.22
CA GLN A 129 13.89 -33.18 32.10
C GLN A 129 14.69 -32.35 31.08
N ILE A 130 15.88 -32.79 30.64
CA ILE A 130 16.68 -32.06 29.63
C ILE A 130 16.00 -32.11 28.27
N GLY A 131 15.70 -30.96 27.68
CA GLY A 131 14.99 -30.85 26.39
C GLY A 131 13.51 -31.23 26.46
N ALA A 132 13.02 -31.66 27.62
CA ALA A 132 11.61 -31.81 27.89
C ALA A 132 11.04 -30.44 28.30
N GLU A 133 10.10 -29.91 27.54
CA GLU A 133 9.24 -28.80 27.96
C GLU A 133 8.21 -29.28 29.03
N TYR A 134 8.61 -30.14 29.96
CA TYR A 134 7.71 -30.87 30.87
C TYR A 134 8.02 -30.58 32.34
N ASN A 135 6.96 -30.36 33.11
CA ASN A 135 7.04 -30.48 34.57
C ASN A 135 7.11 -31.96 34.93
N GLN A 136 8.09 -32.30 35.78
CA GLN A 136 8.18 -33.50 36.61
C GLN A 136 7.87 -34.85 35.93
N VAL A 137 8.94 -35.59 35.61
CA VAL A 137 8.87 -37.05 35.43
C VAL A 137 8.50 -37.70 36.77
N THR A 138 7.23 -38.07 36.94
CA THR A 138 6.83 -38.92 38.07
C THR A 138 7.17 -40.36 37.74
N LEU A 139 8.20 -40.91 38.38
CA LEU A 139 8.42 -42.36 38.38
C LEU A 139 7.57 -42.98 39.48
N ASN A 140 6.53 -43.70 39.09
CA ASN A 140 5.94 -44.74 39.92
C ASN A 140 6.37 -46.10 39.36
N LYS A 141 6.55 -47.07 40.27
CA LYS A 141 7.33 -48.32 40.12
C LYS A 141 7.10 -49.18 38.87
N GLU A 142 6.10 -48.92 38.03
CA GLU A 142 5.82 -49.74 36.82
C GLU A 142 5.43 -48.94 35.57
N VAL A 143 5.20 -47.61 35.64
CA VAL A 143 4.77 -46.82 34.46
C VAL A 143 5.38 -45.42 34.49
N ILE A 144 6.03 -45.03 33.39
CA ILE A 144 6.46 -43.64 33.14
C ILE A 144 5.31 -42.92 32.44
N THR A 145 4.59 -42.06 33.16
CA THR A 145 3.63 -41.12 32.57
C THR A 145 4.31 -39.76 32.39
N VAL A 146 4.34 -39.27 31.16
CA VAL A 146 4.84 -37.94 30.81
C VAL A 146 3.63 -37.05 30.57
N GLU A 147 3.40 -36.06 31.44
CA GLU A 147 2.39 -35.03 31.19
C GLU A 147 3.00 -33.93 30.30
N GLU A 148 2.45 -33.79 29.10
CA GLU A 148 2.74 -32.69 28.18
C GLU A 148 2.06 -31.41 28.66
N LYS A 149 2.84 -30.37 29.00
CA LYS A 149 2.26 -29.03 29.19
C LYS A 149 2.31 -28.25 27.87
N GLU A 150 1.19 -27.62 27.53
CA GLU A 150 1.01 -26.70 26.40
C GLU A 150 1.82 -25.39 26.55
N GLN A 151 3.15 -25.46 26.59
CA GLN A 151 3.99 -24.26 26.71
C GLN A 151 5.07 -24.18 25.64
N THR A 152 4.64 -24.29 24.38
CA THR A 152 5.25 -23.57 23.25
C THR A 152 4.38 -22.38 22.79
N ASP A 153 3.40 -22.00 23.60
CA ASP A 153 2.26 -21.23 23.13
C ASP A 153 2.61 -19.76 22.89
N GLU A 154 3.49 -19.10 23.64
CA GLU A 154 3.82 -17.68 23.39
C GLU A 154 4.62 -17.45 22.11
N PHE A 155 5.73 -18.18 21.91
CA PHE A 155 6.51 -18.00 20.68
C PHE A 155 5.79 -18.59 19.46
N LYS A 156 5.09 -19.72 19.57
CA LYS A 156 4.20 -20.18 18.49
C LYS A 156 3.03 -19.22 18.28
N LYS A 157 2.49 -18.55 19.30
CA LYS A 157 1.48 -17.49 19.12
C LYS A 157 2.07 -16.27 18.45
N ILE A 158 3.29 -15.87 18.76
CA ILE A 158 3.99 -14.77 18.08
C ILE A 158 4.27 -15.18 16.62
N LEU A 159 4.74 -16.40 16.38
CA LEU A 159 5.06 -16.89 15.04
C LEU A 159 3.79 -17.13 14.20
N ASN A 160 2.73 -17.66 14.80
CA ASN A 160 1.40 -17.76 14.19
C ASN A 160 0.74 -16.40 14.03
N GLY A 161 0.97 -15.47 14.95
CA GLY A 161 0.50 -14.09 14.91
C GLY A 161 1.13 -13.35 13.74
N LEU A 162 2.46 -13.40 13.64
CA LEU A 162 3.24 -12.87 12.54
C LEU A 162 2.90 -13.58 11.22
N SER A 163 2.70 -14.90 11.21
CA SER A 163 2.26 -15.64 10.02
C SER A 163 0.86 -15.24 9.57
N LYS A 164 -0.09 -15.06 10.52
CA LYS A 164 -1.43 -14.55 10.23
C LYS A 164 -1.42 -13.10 9.79
N GLU A 165 -0.53 -12.28 10.33
CA GLU A 165 -0.36 -10.89 9.91
C GLU A 165 0.28 -10.81 8.53
N LEU A 166 1.22 -11.71 8.22
CA LEU A 166 1.73 -11.96 6.88
C LEU A 166 0.64 -12.45 5.93
N GLU A 167 -0.21 -13.40 6.33
CA GLU A 167 -1.34 -13.86 5.52
C GLU A 167 -2.39 -12.77 5.31
N LYS A 168 -2.71 -11.97 6.34
CA LYS A 168 -3.58 -10.80 6.22
C LYS A 168 -2.98 -9.78 5.27
N LEU A 169 -1.69 -9.50 5.39
CA LEU A 169 -0.99 -8.62 4.48
C LEU A 169 -0.96 -9.22 3.07
N ASN A 170 -0.83 -10.53 2.92
CA ASN A 170 -0.82 -11.23 1.63
C ASN A 170 -2.21 -11.29 0.98
N GLN A 171 -3.27 -11.37 1.79
CA GLN A 171 -4.67 -11.25 1.36
C GLN A 171 -5.05 -9.79 1.05
N GLN A 172 -4.53 -8.83 1.82
CA GLN A 172 -4.64 -7.39 1.52
C GLN A 172 -3.71 -6.96 0.37
N SER A 173 -2.65 -7.74 0.12
CA SER A 173 -1.73 -7.64 -1.00
C SER A 173 -1.96 -8.75 -2.03
N GLU A 174 -3.23 -9.15 -2.23
CA GLU A 174 -3.63 -9.35 -3.62
C GLU A 174 -3.16 -8.08 -4.33
N ILE A 175 -2.19 -8.23 -5.23
CA ILE A 175 -1.30 -7.23 -5.86
C ILE A 175 -2.05 -6.08 -6.56
N ASN A 176 -3.37 -6.15 -6.50
CA ASN A 176 -4.47 -5.35 -6.95
C ASN A 176 -4.75 -4.23 -5.96
N SER A 177 -4.05 -3.12 -6.12
CA SER A 177 -4.23 -1.91 -5.35
C SER A 177 -4.82 -0.82 -6.23
N ILE A 178 -5.72 -0.04 -5.65
CA ILE A 178 -6.41 1.05 -6.32
C ILE A 178 -6.25 2.32 -5.51
N GLN A 179 -5.86 3.40 -6.17
CA GLN A 179 -5.75 4.72 -5.57
C GLN A 179 -6.42 5.76 -6.45
N VAL A 180 -7.00 6.76 -5.81
CA VAL A 180 -7.64 7.89 -6.46
C VAL A 180 -7.05 9.15 -5.89
N PHE A 181 -6.67 10.03 -6.79
CA PHE A 181 -6.17 11.36 -6.49
C PHE A 181 -7.01 12.39 -7.21
N SER A 182 -7.11 13.56 -6.61
CA SER A 182 -7.71 14.74 -7.21
C SER A 182 -6.69 15.85 -7.25
N ALA A 183 -6.65 16.62 -8.34
CA ALA A 183 -5.84 17.84 -8.40
C ALA A 183 -6.23 18.86 -7.31
N LYS A 184 -7.52 18.88 -6.94
CA LYS A 184 -8.09 19.71 -5.87
C LYS A 184 -9.21 18.94 -5.17
N LEU A 185 -9.27 19.04 -3.84
CA LEU A 185 -10.37 18.50 -3.03
C LEU A 185 -11.57 19.45 -2.96
N GLU A 186 -11.37 20.71 -3.31
CA GLU A 186 -12.40 21.75 -3.34
C GLU A 186 -12.40 22.46 -4.70
N ALA A 187 -13.59 22.69 -5.26
CA ALA A 187 -13.73 23.46 -6.50
C ALA A 187 -15.01 24.29 -6.50
N LEU A 188 -15.02 25.33 -7.34
CA LEU A 188 -16.20 26.15 -7.52
C LEU A 188 -17.28 25.40 -8.31
N LYS A 189 -18.54 25.78 -8.08
CA LYS A 189 -19.67 25.33 -8.91
C LYS A 189 -19.33 25.46 -10.40
N ASN A 190 -19.49 24.37 -11.16
CA ASN A 190 -19.15 24.23 -12.58
C ASN A 190 -17.65 24.30 -12.96
N GLU A 191 -16.72 24.36 -12.00
CA GLU A 191 -15.29 24.25 -12.29
C GLU A 191 -14.92 22.77 -12.54
N PRO A 192 -14.20 22.45 -13.62
CA PRO A 192 -13.76 21.08 -13.88
C PRO A 192 -12.60 20.70 -12.95
N ILE A 193 -12.69 19.53 -12.33
CA ILE A 193 -11.66 18.92 -11.48
C ILE A 193 -11.06 17.72 -12.22
N LYS A 194 -9.73 17.71 -12.40
CA LYS A 194 -9.02 16.52 -12.89
C LYS A 194 -8.89 15.51 -11.74
N LEU A 195 -9.38 14.30 -11.98
CA LEU A 195 -9.25 13.12 -11.13
C LEU A 195 -8.36 12.09 -11.82
N TRP A 196 -7.50 11.47 -11.03
CA TRP A 196 -6.57 10.45 -11.48
C TRP A 196 -6.79 9.18 -10.67
N GLY A 197 -7.09 8.10 -11.38
CA GLY A 197 -7.24 6.77 -10.83
C GLY A 197 -6.04 5.95 -11.24
N PHE A 198 -5.42 5.28 -10.28
CA PHE A 198 -4.35 4.32 -10.53
C PHE A 198 -4.79 2.96 -10.05
N SER A 199 -4.67 1.98 -10.92
CA SER A 199 -4.78 0.58 -10.55
C SER A 199 -3.50 -0.15 -10.91
N THR A 200 -3.09 -1.08 -10.06
CA THR A 200 -2.03 -2.05 -10.39
C THR A 200 -2.59 -3.31 -11.06
N LEU A 201 -3.89 -3.31 -11.35
CA LEU A 201 -4.61 -4.46 -11.91
C LEU A 201 -4.38 -4.52 -13.42
N SER A 202 -3.54 -5.46 -13.85
CA SER A 202 -3.14 -5.60 -15.26
C SER A 202 -4.35 -5.91 -16.16
N ASN A 203 -4.55 -5.08 -17.20
CA ASN A 203 -5.66 -5.17 -18.17
C ASN A 203 -7.07 -5.09 -17.54
N ALA A 204 -7.25 -4.29 -16.49
CA ALA A 204 -8.58 -4.05 -15.91
C ALA A 204 -9.40 -3.05 -16.73
N LYS A 205 -10.72 -3.18 -16.69
CA LYS A 205 -11.62 -2.09 -17.09
C LYS A 205 -11.68 -1.09 -15.94
N GLU A 206 -11.11 0.08 -16.17
CA GLU A 206 -11.05 1.18 -15.20
C GLU A 206 -12.11 2.23 -15.53
N GLY A 207 -12.77 2.76 -14.50
CA GLY A 207 -13.76 3.82 -14.67
C GLY A 207 -14.09 4.55 -13.38
N PHE A 208 -14.58 5.77 -13.52
CA PHE A 208 -15.08 6.60 -12.45
C PHE A 208 -16.60 6.54 -12.39
N PHE A 209 -17.14 6.45 -11.18
CA PHE A 209 -18.56 6.28 -10.91
C PHE A 209 -19.04 7.35 -9.94
N ASN A 210 -20.28 7.80 -10.11
CA ASN A 210 -20.94 8.71 -9.18
C ASN A 210 -21.58 7.96 -7.99
N GLU A 211 -22.21 8.69 -7.07
CA GLU A 211 -22.90 8.12 -5.90
C GLU A 211 -24.02 7.13 -6.24
N LYS A 212 -24.59 7.24 -7.45
CA LYS A 212 -25.63 6.34 -7.98
C LYS A 212 -25.04 5.15 -8.75
N ASN A 213 -23.71 4.95 -8.70
CA ASN A 213 -23.00 3.93 -9.45
C ASN A 213 -23.09 4.06 -10.98
N GLU A 214 -23.39 5.25 -11.49
CA GLU A 214 -23.37 5.54 -12.92
C GLU A 214 -21.96 5.92 -13.36
N GLU A 215 -21.51 5.39 -14.49
CA GLU A 215 -20.18 5.64 -15.03
C GLU A 215 -20.08 7.09 -15.56
N ILE A 216 -19.16 7.86 -14.98
CA ILE A 216 -18.86 9.25 -15.35
C ILE A 216 -17.85 9.27 -16.50
N ALA A 217 -16.82 8.43 -16.42
CA ALA A 217 -15.76 8.35 -17.40
C ALA A 217 -15.06 6.99 -17.35
N SER A 218 -14.65 6.47 -18.52
CA SER A 218 -13.80 5.29 -18.65
C SER A 218 -12.32 5.68 -18.74
N GLY A 219 -11.46 4.92 -18.06
CA GLY A 219 -10.01 5.11 -18.03
C GLY A 219 -9.46 5.72 -16.74
N SER A 220 -8.17 6.02 -16.74
CA SER A 220 -7.40 6.46 -15.57
C SER A 220 -7.49 7.96 -15.27
N VAL A 221 -8.15 8.74 -16.12
CA VAL A 221 -8.33 10.19 -15.97
C VAL A 221 -9.79 10.57 -16.17
N CYS A 222 -10.34 11.35 -15.25
CA CYS A 222 -11.68 11.90 -15.37
C CYS A 222 -11.66 13.42 -15.14
N LEU A 223 -12.38 14.16 -15.98
CA LEU A 223 -12.70 15.56 -15.76
C LEU A 223 -14.09 15.64 -15.14
N PHE A 224 -14.15 15.75 -13.81
CA PHE A 224 -15.40 15.87 -13.08
C PHE A 224 -15.89 17.32 -13.05
N ARG A 225 -17.18 17.54 -13.31
CA ARG A 225 -17.83 18.84 -13.18
C ARG A 225 -19.19 18.65 -12.54
N SER A 226 -19.47 19.40 -11.48
CA SER A 226 -20.79 19.40 -10.84
C SER A 226 -21.39 20.80 -10.80
N GLY A 227 -22.69 20.86 -11.08
CA GLY A 227 -23.51 22.07 -10.93
C GLY A 227 -24.12 22.21 -9.54
N GLU A 228 -24.03 21.19 -8.70
CA GLU A 228 -24.63 21.18 -7.37
C GLU A 228 -23.58 21.47 -6.29
N VAL A 229 -23.90 22.39 -5.39
CA VAL A 229 -23.03 22.78 -4.27
C VAL A 229 -23.21 21.76 -3.16
N GLY A 230 -22.10 21.17 -2.69
CA GLY A 230 -22.14 20.09 -1.72
C GLY A 230 -20.94 19.15 -1.83
N LYS A 231 -20.94 18.11 -0.99
CA LYS A 231 -19.94 17.04 -1.04
C LYS A 231 -20.40 16.00 -2.05
N HIS A 232 -19.55 15.70 -3.03
CA HIS A 232 -19.76 14.69 -4.05
C HIS A 232 -18.79 13.55 -3.82
N LYS A 233 -19.30 12.35 -3.59
CA LYS A 233 -18.48 11.14 -3.47
C LYS A 233 -18.33 10.50 -4.86
N ILE A 234 -17.09 10.30 -5.28
CA ILE A 234 -16.74 9.67 -6.55
C ILE A 234 -15.97 8.39 -6.26
N SER A 235 -16.36 7.32 -6.91
CA SER A 235 -15.77 6.00 -6.75
C SER A 235 -15.01 5.64 -8.02
N PHE A 236 -13.71 5.36 -7.91
CA PHE A 236 -12.95 4.74 -9.01
C PHE A 236 -13.00 3.24 -8.82
N LYS A 237 -13.32 2.52 -9.89
CA LYS A 237 -13.35 1.06 -9.89
C LYS A 237 -12.46 0.51 -10.99
N ALA A 238 -11.75 -0.55 -10.64
CA ALA A 238 -11.01 -1.38 -11.58
C ALA A 238 -11.58 -2.79 -11.50
N ILE A 239 -12.09 -3.28 -12.63
CA ILE A 239 -12.78 -4.57 -12.72
C ILE A 239 -12.00 -5.49 -13.67
N LYS A 240 -11.66 -6.68 -13.20
CA LYS A 240 -11.16 -7.79 -14.04
C LYS A 240 -11.76 -9.09 -13.55
N ASP A 241 -12.41 -9.81 -14.46
CA ASP A 241 -13.08 -11.08 -14.19
C ASP A 241 -14.00 -11.03 -12.97
N LYS A 242 -13.59 -11.61 -11.84
CA LYS A 242 -14.35 -11.62 -10.56
C LYS A 242 -13.81 -10.64 -9.52
N THR A 243 -12.67 -10.00 -9.77
CA THR A 243 -12.03 -9.10 -8.82
C THR A 243 -12.44 -7.66 -9.14
N THR A 244 -13.15 -7.04 -8.20
CA THR A 244 -13.53 -5.63 -8.28
C THR A 244 -12.80 -4.88 -7.19
N LEU A 245 -11.94 -3.94 -7.60
CA LEU A 245 -11.36 -2.97 -6.68
C LEU A 245 -12.15 -1.67 -6.75
N GLN A 246 -12.38 -1.05 -5.59
CA GLN A 246 -13.03 0.24 -5.50
C GLN A 246 -12.31 1.13 -4.49
N LYS A 247 -12.10 2.40 -4.86
CA LYS A 247 -11.64 3.46 -3.96
C LYS A 247 -12.51 4.69 -4.13
N ASP A 248 -12.87 5.30 -3.01
CA ASP A 248 -13.72 6.48 -3.00
C ASP A 248 -12.92 7.73 -2.67
N ILE A 249 -13.26 8.84 -3.31
CA ILE A 249 -12.78 10.19 -2.99
C ILE A 249 -13.99 11.11 -2.80
N THR A 250 -13.90 12.02 -1.83
CA THR A 250 -14.95 13.03 -1.59
C THR A 250 -14.44 14.38 -2.05
N LEU A 251 -15.18 15.03 -2.93
CA LEU A 251 -14.89 16.36 -3.44
C LEU A 251 -15.92 17.34 -2.90
N SER A 252 -15.49 18.50 -2.44
CA SER A 252 -16.39 19.57 -1.99
C SER A 252 -16.57 20.60 -3.08
N VAL A 253 -17.80 20.80 -3.54
CA VAL A 253 -18.14 21.84 -4.50
C VAL A 253 -18.74 23.02 -3.75
N VAL A 254 -18.10 24.17 -3.84
CA VAL A 254 -18.50 25.40 -3.14
C VAL A 254 -19.06 26.43 -4.12
N GLU A 255 -19.98 27.27 -3.65
CA GLU A 255 -20.52 28.35 -4.46
C GLU A 255 -19.49 29.47 -4.61
N ASN A 256 -19.43 30.11 -5.78
CA ASN A 256 -18.51 31.23 -5.98
C ASN A 256 -19.01 32.47 -5.23
N PRO A 257 -18.31 32.95 -4.19
CA PRO A 257 -18.75 34.10 -3.41
C PRO A 257 -18.78 35.40 -4.23
N LEU A 258 -18.04 35.47 -5.35
CA LEU A 258 -17.96 36.65 -6.22
C LEU A 258 -19.10 36.76 -7.25
N LYS A 259 -19.99 35.76 -7.35
CA LYS A 259 -21.19 35.81 -8.22
C LYS A 259 -22.49 36.18 -7.50
N LYS A 260 -22.41 36.60 -6.22
CA LYS A 260 -23.53 37.21 -5.47
C LYS A 260 -23.51 38.74 -5.55
N GLY A 261 -23.19 39.27 -6.74
CA GLY A 261 -23.27 40.70 -7.07
C GLY A 261 -24.39 40.95 -8.05
#